data_AF-A0A8S9LFT4-F1
#
_entry.id   AF-A0A8S9LFT4-F1
#
_cell.length_a   1.000
_cell.length_b   1.000
_cell.length_c   1.000
_cell.angle_alpha   90.00
_cell.angle_beta   90.00
_cell.angle_gamma   90.00
#
_symmetry.space_group_name_H-M   'P 1'
#
loop_
_entity.id
_entity.type
_entity.pdbx_description
1 polymer ?
#
loop_
_entity_poly.entity_id
_entity_poly.type
_entity_poly.pdbx_seq_one_letter_code
_entity_poly.pdbx_strand_id
1 'polypeptide(L)'
;MASFDEETAKKLVTQVEFYFSDSNLPRDGFLRKEVSKSKDGLVSLPLVCSFSRMRNLLGLGNIKREDIPERIVEEVANLLRASEFLKVSDNGQRIGRGTKLCKLDKVLEQVHRRTIAASPFEYCIKMEDVASFFSQYAKVLTPLTMSSKN
;
A
#
# COMPACT_ATOMS: atom_id res chain seq x y z
N MET A 1 24.39 -0.55 12.94
CA MET A 1 23.33 0.38 12.55
C MET A 1 22.91 -0.06 11.16
N ALA A 2 21.70 -0.59 10.99
CA ALA A 2 21.22 -0.94 9.65
C ALA A 2 20.24 0.15 9.24
N SER A 3 20.77 1.35 9.02
CA SER A 3 20.00 2.41 8.37
C SER A 3 19.71 1.92 6.97
N PHE A 4 18.43 1.67 6.67
CA PHE A 4 18.01 1.53 5.29
C PHE A 4 18.47 2.77 4.53
N ASP A 5 18.95 2.58 3.30
CA ASP A 5 19.25 3.71 2.42
C ASP A 5 18.02 4.61 2.33
N GLU A 6 18.20 5.92 2.30
CA GLU A 6 17.11 6.89 2.30
C GLU A 6 16.10 6.62 1.16
N GLU A 7 16.58 6.11 0.02
CA GLU A 7 15.72 5.70 -1.10
C GLU A 7 14.87 4.47 -0.76
N THR A 8 15.48 3.47 -0.12
CA THR A 8 14.79 2.24 0.30
C THR A 8 13.77 2.54 1.40
N ALA A 9 14.14 3.41 2.36
CA ALA A 9 13.26 3.87 3.41
C ALA A 9 12.02 4.58 2.84
N LYS A 10 12.19 5.48 1.88
CA LYS A 10 11.08 6.16 1.20
C LYS A 10 10.18 5.17 0.45
N LYS A 11 10.76 4.18 -0.25
CA LYS A 11 10.00 3.13 -0.93
C LYS A 11 9.19 2.28 0.05
N LEU A 12 9.75 1.93 1.20
CA LEU A 12 9.05 1.20 2.27
C LEU A 12 7.88 2.00 2.80
N VAL A 13 8.09 3.25 3.21
CA VAL A 13 7.03 4.13 3.70
C VAL A 13 5.92 4.26 2.65
N THR A 14 6.28 4.55 1.40
CA THR A 14 5.31 4.69 0.29
C THR A 14 4.51 3.40 0.07
N GLN A 15 5.13 2.22 0.16
CA GLN A 15 4.39 0.94 0.03
C GLN A 15 3.43 0.71 1.20
N VAL A 16 3.85 0.98 2.43
CA VAL A 16 2.98 0.84 3.59
C VAL A 16 1.82 1.85 3.52
N GLU A 17 2.10 3.10 3.18
CA GLU A 17 1.07 4.11 2.92
C GLU A 17 0.12 3.68 1.80
N PHE A 18 0.63 3.06 0.73
CA PHE A 18 -0.19 2.52 -0.33
C PHE A 18 -1.12 1.40 0.17
N TYR A 19 -0.64 0.48 1.01
CA TYR A 19 -1.49 -0.58 1.56
C TYR A 19 -2.66 -0.04 2.37
N PHE A 20 -2.39 0.99 3.19
CA PHE A 20 -3.38 1.65 4.01
C PHE A 20 -4.09 2.82 3.31
N SER A 21 -3.79 3.06 2.04
CA SER A 21 -4.40 4.12 1.25
C SER A 21 -5.90 3.84 1.05
N ASP A 22 -6.66 4.92 0.86
CA ASP A 22 -8.09 4.85 0.59
C ASP A 22 -8.42 4.03 -0.68
N SER A 23 -7.49 3.91 -1.63
CA SER A 23 -7.67 3.12 -2.86
C SER A 23 -7.45 1.61 -2.65
N ASN A 24 -6.56 1.21 -1.74
CA ASN A 24 -6.19 -0.19 -1.56
C ASN A 24 -6.95 -0.85 -0.40
N LEU A 25 -7.07 -0.18 0.75
CA LEU A 25 -7.69 -0.75 1.94
C LEU A 25 -9.12 -1.31 1.72
N PRO A 26 -10.04 -0.64 0.98
CA PRO A 26 -11.36 -1.21 0.75
C PRO A 26 -11.38 -2.34 -0.29
N ARG A 27 -10.40 -2.35 -1.19
CA ARG A 27 -10.26 -3.34 -2.27
C ARG A 27 -9.57 -4.61 -1.77
N ASP A 28 -8.64 -4.48 -0.82
CA ASP A 28 -7.90 -5.58 -0.22
C ASP A 28 -8.71 -6.21 0.92
N GLY A 29 -9.36 -7.32 0.63
CA GLY A 29 -10.22 -8.02 1.59
C GLY A 29 -9.47 -8.55 2.82
N PHE A 30 -8.17 -8.81 2.70
CA PHE A 30 -7.34 -9.30 3.80
C PHE A 30 -7.03 -8.19 4.79
N LEU A 31 -6.47 -7.06 4.33
CA LEU A 31 -6.20 -5.89 5.15
C LEU A 31 -7.48 -5.36 5.79
N ARG A 32 -8.58 -5.28 5.03
CA ARG A 32 -9.88 -4.85 5.57
C ARG A 32 -10.34 -5.75 6.72
N LYS A 33 -10.17 -7.06 6.59
CA LYS A 33 -10.58 -8.02 7.63
C LYS A 33 -9.68 -7.92 8.86
N GLU A 34 -8.36 -7.77 8.69
CA GLU A 34 -7.41 -7.54 9.78
C GLU A 34 -7.71 -6.24 10.55
N VAL A 35 -7.91 -5.13 9.83
CA VAL A 35 -8.25 -3.83 10.42
C VAL A 35 -9.59 -3.90 11.16
N SER A 36 -10.61 -4.55 10.59
CA SER A 36 -11.91 -4.73 11.26
C SER A 36 -11.88 -5.71 12.44
N LYS A 37 -10.91 -6.65 12.47
CA LYS A 37 -10.74 -7.60 13.57
C LYS A 37 -10.14 -6.93 14.81
N SER A 38 -9.31 -5.92 14.61
CA SER A 38 -8.75 -5.10 15.68
C SER A 38 -9.69 -3.94 16.02
N LYS A 39 -10.12 -3.83 17.28
CA LYS A 39 -10.95 -2.70 17.74
C LYS A 39 -10.31 -1.34 17.48
N ASP A 40 -8.97 -1.29 17.50
CA ASP A 40 -8.18 -0.08 17.28
C ASP A 40 -7.78 0.14 15.81
N GLY A 41 -8.18 -0.74 14.89
CA GLY A 41 -7.79 -0.65 13.47
C GLY A 41 -6.29 -0.87 13.22
N LEU A 42 -5.60 -1.53 14.15
CA LEU A 42 -4.19 -1.84 14.10
C LEU A 42 -3.94 -3.25 13.54
N VAL A 43 -2.94 -3.36 12.67
CA VAL A 43 -2.47 -4.59 12.01
C VAL A 43 -1.07 -4.91 12.52
N SER A 44 -0.72 -6.19 12.65
CA SER A 44 0.63 -6.57 13.09
C SER A 44 1.69 -6.17 12.05
N LEU A 45 2.70 -5.41 12.46
CA LEU A 45 3.80 -4.99 11.58
C LEU A 45 4.58 -6.18 10.97
N PRO A 46 4.87 -7.27 11.72
CA PRO A 46 5.45 -8.49 11.13
C PRO A 46 4.59 -9.11 10.02
N LEU A 47 3.27 -8.95 10.09
CA LEU A 47 2.37 -9.42 9.05
C LEU A 47 2.52 -8.59 7.78
N VAL A 48 2.59 -7.26 7.90
CA VAL A 48 2.81 -6.37 6.76
C VAL A 48 4.19 -6.59 6.15
N CYS A 49 5.23 -6.75 6.98
CA CYS A 49 6.58 -7.10 6.52
C CYS A 49 6.63 -8.46 5.81
N SER A 50 5.69 -9.38 6.11
CA SER A 50 5.57 -10.65 5.41
C SER A 50 4.95 -10.55 4.01
N PHE A 51 4.46 -9.39 3.57
CA PHE A 51 3.90 -9.24 2.23
C PHE A 51 4.98 -9.31 1.16
N SER A 52 4.63 -9.85 -0.01
CA SER A 52 5.58 -10.08 -1.11
C SER A 52 6.35 -8.82 -1.52
N ARG A 53 5.71 -7.64 -1.57
CA ARG A 53 6.42 -6.38 -1.89
C ARG A 53 7.30 -5.88 -0.75
N MET A 54 6.88 -6.03 0.51
CA MET A 54 7.68 -5.63 1.67
C MET A 54 8.92 -6.52 1.80
N ARG A 55 8.75 -7.83 1.65
CA ARG A 55 9.86 -8.79 1.64
C ARG A 55 10.89 -8.46 0.57
N ASN A 56 10.43 -8.14 -0.65
CA ASN A 56 11.30 -7.73 -1.74
C ASN A 56 12.09 -6.45 -1.41
N LEU A 57 11.43 -5.43 -0.85
CA LEU A 57 12.10 -4.18 -0.45
C LEU A 57 13.05 -4.35 0.73
N LEU A 58 12.72 -5.20 1.70
CA LEU A 58 13.54 -5.49 2.87
C LEU A 58 14.68 -6.47 2.56
N GLY A 59 14.74 -7.03 1.35
CA GLY A 59 15.66 -8.12 1.00
C GLY A 59 15.41 -9.40 1.82
N LEU A 60 14.26 -9.49 2.48
CA LEU A 60 13.83 -10.67 3.20
C LEU A 60 13.32 -11.66 2.16
N GLY A 61 13.87 -12.87 2.13
CA GLY A 61 13.45 -13.92 1.20
C GLY A 61 12.01 -14.38 1.47
N ASN A 62 11.73 -15.67 1.26
CA ASN A 62 10.40 -16.23 1.53
C ASN A 62 10.19 -16.54 3.02
N ILE A 63 10.51 -15.58 3.88
CA ILE A 63 10.47 -15.71 5.34
C ILE A 63 9.05 -15.46 5.84
N LYS A 64 8.63 -16.24 6.84
CA LYS A 64 7.31 -16.12 7.48
C LYS A 64 7.33 -14.96 8.47
N ARG A 65 6.15 -14.44 8.82
CA ARG A 65 5.93 -13.36 9.80
C ARG A 65 6.59 -13.58 11.18
N GLU A 66 6.85 -14.83 11.52
CA GLU A 66 7.37 -15.31 12.80
C GLU A 66 8.90 -15.40 12.82
N ASP A 67 9.53 -15.46 11.64
CA ASP A 67 10.99 -15.44 11.46
C ASP A 67 11.52 -14.05 11.09
N ILE A 68 10.67 -13.02 11.09
CA ILE A 68 11.11 -11.66 10.80
C ILE A 68 11.89 -11.14 12.02
N PRO A 69 13.16 -10.75 11.86
CA PRO A 69 13.95 -10.27 12.98
C PRO A 69 13.31 -9.00 13.57
N GLU A 70 13.13 -8.96 14.89
CA GLU A 70 12.56 -7.82 15.62
C GLU A 70 13.25 -6.50 15.27
N ARG A 71 14.57 -6.56 15.06
CA ARG A 71 15.36 -5.41 14.62
C ARG A 71 14.79 -4.73 13.36
N ILE A 72 14.37 -5.49 12.36
CA ILE A 72 13.80 -4.93 11.12
C ILE A 72 12.42 -4.31 11.42
N VAL A 73 11.64 -4.95 12.28
CA VAL A 73 10.32 -4.47 12.70
C VAL A 73 10.46 -3.12 13.41
N GLU A 74 11.43 -2.98 14.32
CA GLU A 74 11.71 -1.71 15.01
C GLU A 74 12.19 -0.61 14.05
N GLU A 75 13.08 -0.92 13.11
CA GLU A 75 13.56 0.05 12.12
C GLU A 75 12.41 0.54 11.22
N VAL A 76 11.58 -0.38 10.72
CA VAL A 76 10.39 -0.01 9.94
C VAL A 76 9.40 0.78 10.81
N ALA A 77 9.20 0.40 12.07
CA ALA A 77 8.35 1.14 12.99
C ALA A 77 8.84 2.58 13.20
N ASN A 78 10.15 2.79 13.31
CA ASN A 78 10.74 4.12 13.45
C ASN A 78 10.59 4.96 12.16
N LEU A 79 10.79 4.36 10.99
CA LEU A 79 10.52 5.02 9.70
C LEU A 79 9.05 5.44 9.59
N LEU A 80 8.13 4.57 10.00
CA LEU A 80 6.70 4.85 9.95
C LEU A 80 6.27 5.87 11.01
N ARG A 81 6.92 5.93 12.18
CA ARG A 81 6.69 6.98 13.19
C ARG A 81 7.04 8.38 12.68
N ALA A 82 7.97 8.48 11.74
CA ALA A 82 8.30 9.74 11.10
C ALA A 82 7.24 10.20 10.07
N SER A 83 6.33 9.30 9.63
CA SER A 83 5.21 9.65 8.75
C SER A 83 3.96 10.03 9.55
N GLU A 84 3.29 11.11 9.13
CA GLU A 84 2.04 11.59 9.74
C GLU A 84 0.80 10.78 9.32
N PHE A 85 0.92 9.90 8.32
CA PHE A 85 -0.22 9.16 7.74
C PHE A 85 -0.60 7.92 8.58
N LEU A 86 0.39 7.29 9.21
CA LEU A 86 0.25 6.00 9.88
C LEU A 86 0.51 6.15 11.38
N LYS A 87 -0.27 5.43 12.18
CA LYS A 87 -0.08 5.33 13.62
C LYS A 87 0.59 4.00 13.94
N VAL A 88 1.73 4.07 14.59
CA VAL A 88 2.42 2.91 15.17
C VAL A 88 2.01 2.77 16.63
N SER A 89 1.77 1.55 17.07
CA SER A 89 1.50 1.24 18.49
C SER A 89 2.75 1.51 19.33
N ASP A 90 2.57 1.81 20.63
CA ASP A 90 3.66 2.08 21.56
C ASP A 90 4.73 0.96 21.58
N ASN A 91 4.30 -0.31 21.48
CA ASN A 91 5.19 -1.46 21.41
C ASN A 91 5.94 -1.61 20.07
N GLY A 92 5.68 -0.77 19.06
CA GLY A 92 6.32 -0.87 17.73
C GLY A 92 5.90 -2.08 16.88
N GLN A 93 5.13 -3.02 17.43
CA GLN A 93 4.77 -4.28 16.77
C GLN A 93 3.49 -4.19 15.93
N ARG A 94 2.75 -3.08 15.98
CA ARG A 94 1.48 -2.90 15.28
C ARG A 94 1.40 -1.53 14.62
N ILE A 95 0.78 -1.49 13.44
CA ILE A 95 0.57 -0.28 12.66
C ILE A 95 -0.87 -0.18 12.18
N GLY A 96 -1.40 1.02 12.11
CA GLY A 96 -2.73 1.28 11.54
C GLY A 96 -2.82 2.69 11.02
N ARG A 97 -4.00 3.08 10.56
CA ARG A 97 -4.23 4.46 10.10
C ARG A 97 -4.29 5.42 11.29
N GLY A 98 -3.52 6.51 11.21
CA GLY A 98 -3.62 7.61 12.16
C GLY A 98 -4.85 8.49 11.91
N THR A 99 -5.19 8.71 10.64
CA THR A 99 -6.39 9.44 10.23
C THR A 99 -7.54 8.47 9.98
N LYS A 100 -8.69 8.70 10.65
CA LYS A 100 -9.94 7.97 10.38
C LYS A 100 -10.19 7.94 8.87
N LEU A 101 -10.39 6.74 8.31
CA LEU A 101 -10.78 6.53 6.92
C LEU A 101 -11.84 7.56 6.54
N CYS A 102 -11.57 8.32 5.47
CA CYS A 102 -12.64 9.08 4.85
C CYS A 102 -13.72 8.05 4.47
N LYS A 103 -14.99 8.35 4.78
CA LYS A 103 -16.10 7.41 4.55
C LYS A 103 -15.98 6.81 3.15
N LEU A 104 -16.05 5.48 3.06
CA LEU A 104 -15.84 4.71 1.84
C LEU A 104 -16.62 5.26 0.64
N ASP A 105 -17.83 5.77 0.86
CA ASP A 105 -18.65 6.51 -0.12
C ASP A 105 -17.93 7.69 -0.75
N LYS A 106 -17.30 8.56 0.05
CA LYS A 106 -16.59 9.75 -0.45
C LYS A 106 -15.35 9.36 -1.23
N VAL A 107 -14.67 8.29 -0.82
CA VAL A 107 -13.51 7.76 -1.54
C VAL A 107 -13.95 7.20 -2.89
N LEU A 108 -15.01 6.39 -2.91
CA LEU A 108 -15.55 5.81 -4.13
C LEU A 108 -16.05 6.90 -5.09
N GLU A 109 -16.72 7.93 -4.58
CA GLU A 109 -17.15 9.09 -5.36
C GLU A 109 -15.96 9.86 -5.94
N GLN A 110 -14.91 10.11 -5.16
CA GLN A 110 -13.68 10.74 -5.65
C GLN A 110 -12.99 9.89 -6.73
N VAL A 111 -12.97 8.56 -6.55
CA VAL A 111 -12.41 7.64 -7.53
C VAL A 111 -13.25 7.67 -8.82
N HIS A 112 -14.58 7.57 -8.73
CA HIS A 112 -15.47 7.66 -9.89
C HIS A 112 -15.31 9.00 -10.62
N ARG A 113 -15.21 10.12 -9.90
CA ARG A 113 -15.01 11.45 -10.49
C ARG A 113 -13.67 11.58 -11.21
N ARG A 114 -12.65 10.84 -10.79
CA ARG A 114 -11.29 10.88 -11.38
C ARG A 114 -11.03 9.72 -12.35
N THR A 115 -11.98 8.81 -12.52
CA THR A 115 -11.88 7.68 -13.44
C THR A 115 -12.36 8.12 -14.82
N ILE A 116 -11.51 7.92 -15.82
CA ILE A 116 -11.84 8.17 -17.23
C ILE A 116 -11.85 6.82 -17.93
N ALA A 117 -12.94 6.53 -18.63
CA ALA A 117 -13.00 5.40 -19.56
C ALA A 117 -12.48 5.85 -20.92
N ALA A 118 -11.52 5.11 -21.48
CA ALA A 118 -10.96 5.38 -22.80
C ALA A 118 -11.14 4.17 -23.71
N SER A 119 -11.57 4.43 -24.95
CA SER A 119 -11.74 3.46 -26.03
C SER A 119 -11.75 4.21 -27.37
N PRO A 120 -11.32 3.62 -28.50
CA PRO A 120 -10.82 2.26 -28.68
C PRO A 120 -9.30 2.16 -28.46
N PHE A 121 -8.86 1.04 -27.88
CA PHE A 121 -7.45 0.64 -27.85
C PHE A 121 -7.25 -0.57 -28.77
N GLU A 122 -6.08 -0.68 -29.40
CA GLU A 122 -5.74 -1.88 -30.16
C GLU A 122 -5.58 -3.10 -29.23
N TYR A 123 -5.94 -4.28 -29.75
CA TYR A 123 -6.00 -5.54 -28.98
C TYR A 123 -4.64 -5.98 -28.37
N CYS A 124 -3.52 -5.45 -28.86
CA CYS A 124 -2.16 -5.80 -28.44
C CYS A 124 -1.45 -4.70 -27.62
N ILE A 125 -2.17 -3.70 -27.10
CA ILE A 125 -1.54 -2.65 -26.29
C ILE A 125 -1.10 -3.20 -24.92
N LYS A 126 0.14 -2.91 -24.50
CA LYS A 126 0.62 -3.30 -23.16
C LYS A 126 0.18 -2.25 -22.13
N MET A 127 -0.01 -2.67 -20.88
CA MET A 127 -0.34 -1.74 -19.78
C MET A 127 0.73 -0.66 -19.59
N GLU A 128 1.99 -0.95 -19.91
CA GLU A 128 3.11 0.00 -19.84
C GLU A 128 2.97 1.15 -20.85
N ASP A 129 2.51 0.84 -22.07
CA ASP A 129 2.26 1.84 -23.11
C ASP A 129 1.07 2.74 -22.73
N VAL A 130 0.00 2.14 -22.19
CA VAL A 130 -1.17 2.87 -21.68
C VAL A 130 -0.77 3.78 -20.52
N ALA A 131 -0.01 3.25 -19.55
CA ALA A 131 0.47 4.03 -18.42
C ALA A 131 1.37 5.20 -18.88
N SER A 132 2.26 4.96 -19.83
CA SER A 132 3.15 5.99 -20.39
C SER A 132 2.36 7.08 -21.11
N PHE A 133 1.35 6.71 -21.90
CA PHE A 133 0.48 7.67 -22.59
C PHE A 133 -0.25 8.58 -21.60
N PHE A 134 -0.90 8.03 -20.57
CA PHE A 134 -1.64 8.84 -19.59
C PHE A 134 -0.73 9.62 -18.62
N SER A 135 0.49 9.14 -18.38
CA SER A 135 1.50 9.85 -17.57
C SER A 135 1.89 11.20 -18.17
N GLN A 136 1.74 11.39 -19.49
CA GLN A 136 1.98 12.67 -20.15
C GLN A 136 0.98 13.76 -19.76
N TYR A 137 -0.22 13.37 -19.31
CA TYR A 137 -1.33 14.31 -19.05
C TYR A 137 -1.65 14.43 -17.56
N ALA A 138 -1.43 13.39 -16.77
CA ALA A 138 -1.69 13.42 -15.34
C ALA A 138 -0.90 12.33 -14.59
N LYS A 139 -0.72 12.55 -13.28
CA LYS A 139 -0.19 11.51 -12.38
C LYS A 139 -1.21 10.37 -12.25
N VAL A 140 -0.93 9.25 -12.90
CA VAL A 140 -1.77 8.04 -12.84
C VAL A 140 -1.56 7.33 -11.50
N LEU A 141 -2.61 7.27 -10.67
CA LEU A 141 -2.56 6.67 -9.33
C LEU A 141 -2.77 5.15 -9.33
N THR A 142 -3.56 4.63 -10.27
CA THR A 142 -3.85 3.19 -10.40
C THR A 142 -4.30 2.86 -11.82
N PRO A 143 -3.61 1.98 -12.57
CA PRO A 143 -4.15 1.43 -13.81
C PRO A 143 -5.22 0.39 -13.44
N LEU A 144 -6.49 0.73 -13.64
CA LEU A 144 -7.64 -0.15 -13.40
C LEU A 144 -7.97 -0.93 -14.68
N THR A 145 -7.76 -2.24 -14.61
CA THR A 145 -8.40 -3.35 -15.33
C THR A 145 -8.89 -3.06 -16.76
N MET A 146 -8.19 -3.61 -17.75
CA MET A 146 -8.74 -3.79 -19.09
C MET A 146 -9.81 -4.88 -19.05
N SER A 147 -11.05 -4.53 -19.37
CA SER A 147 -12.12 -5.51 -19.56
C SER A 147 -12.27 -5.76 -21.07
N SER A 148 -11.79 -6.91 -21.53
CA SER A 148 -12.05 -7.39 -22.88
C SER A 148 -13.49 -7.90 -22.91
N LYS A 149 -14.38 -7.17 -23.57
CA LYS A 149 -15.70 -7.71 -23.93
C LYS A 149 -15.50 -8.66 -25.11
N ASN A 150 -15.50 -9.96 -24.82
CA ASN A 150 -15.89 -10.97 -25.81
C ASN A 150 -17.42 -11.09 -25.82
#